data_AF-A0A349UM76-F1
#
_entry.id   AF-A0A349UM76-F1
#
_cell.length_a   1.000
_cell.length_b   1.000
_cell.length_c   1.000
_cell.angle_alpha   90.00
_cell.angle_beta   90.00
_cell.angle_gamma   90.00
#
_symmetry.space_group_name_H-M   'P 1'
#
loop_
_entity.id
_entity.type
_entity.pdbx_description
1 polymer ?
#
loop_
_entity_poly.entity_id
_entity_poly.type
_entity_poly.pdbx_seq_one_letter_code
_entity_poly.pdbx_strand_id
1 'polypeptide(L)'
;MTTQQLLISGILAATVAMFLWGRWRHDMVAAGALLACARLLDDGRLSEMSGESLGDWLRRAWRPAARRYAGRTRVRTGEHDGGPKTTLYQPGTWSDPWDALFPNHDYPLQTAEACLDAWNLRREPVFAEACERWAAVLAETTPAANGRGAYAESYGRAIHFLRRAGATLEKPALLTQARALADEALAVLARDGRLASHPWESRVEAVDGMGWLILALLAMESGQEPDAGGMFW
;
A
#
# COMPACT_ATOMS: atom_id res chain seq x y z
N MET A 1 19.26 21.09 16.19
CA MET A 1 18.77 20.41 14.96
C MET A 1 17.46 21.05 14.56
N THR A 2 17.25 21.27 13.27
CA THR A 2 15.96 21.74 12.75
C THR A 2 14.96 20.58 12.71
N THR A 3 13.65 20.88 12.69
CA THR A 3 12.58 19.87 12.59
C THR A 3 12.75 18.99 11.35
N GLN A 4 13.09 19.57 10.19
CA GLN A 4 13.37 18.80 8.98
C GLN A 4 14.55 17.84 9.15
N GLN A 5 15.65 18.28 9.80
CA GLN A 5 16.81 17.42 10.05
C GLN A 5 16.47 16.23 10.97
N LEU A 6 15.57 16.41 11.93
CA LEU A 6 15.07 15.33 12.78
C LEU A 6 14.21 14.34 11.98
N LEU A 7 13.30 14.84 11.14
CA LEU A 7 12.43 14.01 10.31
C LEU A 7 13.22 13.16 9.31
N ILE A 8 14.20 13.76 8.61
CA ILE A 8 15.04 13.05 7.64
C ILE A 8 15.91 12.01 8.32
N SER A 9 16.56 12.38 9.43
CA SER A 9 17.35 11.43 10.22
C SER A 9 16.47 10.26 10.71
N GLY A 10 15.22 10.55 11.09
CA GLY A 10 14.22 9.55 11.44
C GLY A 10 13.89 8.61 10.29
N ILE A 11 13.60 9.14 9.09
CA ILE A 11 13.33 8.33 7.88
C ILE A 11 14.52 7.47 7.52
N LEU A 12 15.74 8.02 7.51
CA LEU A 12 16.95 7.27 7.19
C LEU A 12 17.22 6.16 8.21
N ALA A 13 17.08 6.47 9.51
CA ALA A 13 17.24 5.47 10.57
C ALA A 13 16.20 4.35 10.47
N ALA A 14 14.93 4.69 10.19
CA ALA A 14 13.86 3.72 9.96
C ALA A 14 14.14 2.86 8.72
N THR A 15 14.59 3.47 7.63
CA THR A 15 14.95 2.78 6.37
C THR A 15 16.08 1.80 6.62
N VAL A 16 17.17 2.23 7.28
CA VAL A 16 18.30 1.36 7.64
C VAL A 16 17.85 0.23 8.56
N ALA A 17 17.02 0.52 9.57
CA ALA A 17 16.45 -0.51 10.44
C ALA A 17 15.64 -1.54 9.64
N MET A 18 14.81 -1.10 8.69
CA MET A 18 14.03 -1.98 7.82
C MET A 18 14.91 -2.82 6.88
N PHE A 19 15.99 -2.25 6.34
CA PHE A 19 17.01 -2.98 5.56
C PHE A 19 17.73 -4.04 6.41
N LEU A 20 18.17 -3.68 7.62
CA LEU A 20 18.86 -4.60 8.54
C LEU A 20 17.93 -5.69 9.07
N TRP A 21 16.64 -5.39 9.17
CA TRP A 21 15.63 -6.35 9.57
C TRP A 21 15.43 -7.43 8.49
N GLY A 22 15.70 -7.13 7.20
CA GLY A 22 15.74 -8.13 6.13
C GLY A 22 14.40 -8.80 5.82
N ARG A 23 13.29 -8.19 6.26
CA ARG A 23 11.90 -8.70 6.14
C ARG A 23 11.05 -7.85 5.18
N TRP A 24 11.65 -6.93 4.45
CA TRP A 24 10.94 -6.00 3.58
C TRP A 24 11.48 -6.08 2.16
N ARG A 25 10.62 -5.81 1.15
CA ARG A 25 11.11 -5.61 -0.22
C ARG A 25 11.93 -4.33 -0.19
N HIS A 26 13.24 -4.48 -0.20
CA HIS A 26 14.20 -3.42 0.01
C HIS A 26 14.05 -2.27 -1.00
N ASP A 27 13.62 -2.59 -2.22
CA ASP A 27 13.30 -1.66 -3.30
C ASP A 27 12.08 -0.78 -3.01
N MET A 28 11.06 -1.33 -2.35
CA MET A 28 9.85 -0.59 -1.96
C MET A 28 10.07 0.32 -0.76
N VAL A 29 10.78 -0.18 0.25
CA VAL A 29 11.17 0.62 1.41
C VAL A 29 12.07 1.76 0.97
N ALA A 30 13.02 1.51 0.07
CA ALA A 30 13.87 2.54 -0.50
C ALA A 30 13.06 3.58 -1.30
N ALA A 31 12.14 3.15 -2.17
CA ALA A 31 11.33 4.06 -2.97
C ALA A 31 10.40 4.93 -2.11
N GLY A 32 9.71 4.34 -1.14
CA GLY A 32 8.84 5.07 -0.20
C GLY A 32 9.61 6.05 0.67
N ALA A 33 10.77 5.63 1.22
CA ALA A 33 11.63 6.51 2.00
C ALA A 33 12.20 7.67 1.16
N LEU A 34 12.62 7.39 -0.07
CA LEU A 34 13.11 8.43 -0.99
C LEU A 34 12.02 9.44 -1.34
N LEU A 35 10.78 8.99 -1.55
CA LEU A 35 9.65 9.87 -1.86
C LEU A 35 9.26 10.73 -0.64
N ALA A 36 9.26 10.16 0.56
CA ALA A 36 9.02 10.89 1.80
C ALA A 36 10.10 11.96 2.04
N CYS A 37 11.38 11.61 1.83
CA CYS A 37 12.49 12.56 1.88
C CYS A 37 12.36 13.66 0.83
N ALA A 38 12.02 13.31 -0.42
CA ALA A 38 11.84 14.28 -1.51
C ALA A 38 10.78 15.33 -1.15
N ARG A 39 9.64 14.88 -0.61
CA ARG A 39 8.56 15.78 -0.16
C ARG A 39 8.97 16.69 1.00
N LEU A 40 9.73 16.17 1.98
CA LEU A 40 10.15 16.95 3.15
C LEU A 40 11.23 17.97 2.83
N LEU A 41 12.09 17.68 1.85
CA LEU A 41 13.22 18.50 1.46
C LEU A 41 12.93 19.45 0.30
N ASP A 42 11.82 19.27 -0.40
CA ASP A 42 11.56 19.91 -1.70
C ASP A 42 12.72 19.67 -2.69
N ASP A 43 13.27 18.45 -2.67
CA ASP A 43 14.46 18.07 -3.44
C ASP A 43 14.06 17.37 -4.75
N GLY A 44 14.26 18.10 -5.86
CA GLY A 44 13.95 17.61 -7.20
C GLY A 44 14.72 16.35 -7.62
N ARG A 45 15.94 16.14 -7.12
CA ARG A 45 16.77 14.97 -7.46
C ARG A 45 16.24 13.71 -6.79
N LEU A 46 15.84 13.80 -5.52
CA LEU A 46 15.23 12.66 -4.81
C LEU A 46 13.86 12.31 -5.40
N SER A 47 13.10 13.33 -5.81
CA SER A 47 11.85 13.16 -6.56
C SER A 47 12.09 12.41 -7.88
N GLU A 48 13.12 12.78 -8.63
CA GLU A 48 13.49 12.13 -9.90
C GLU A 48 13.89 10.67 -9.70
N MET A 49 14.85 10.41 -8.81
CA MET A 49 15.33 9.04 -8.55
C MET A 49 14.20 8.09 -8.09
N SER A 50 13.32 8.56 -7.20
CA SER A 50 12.18 7.76 -6.72
C SER A 50 11.13 7.54 -7.82
N GLY A 51 10.82 8.59 -8.59
CA GLY A 51 9.87 8.53 -9.69
C GLY A 51 10.33 7.58 -10.80
N GLU A 52 11.58 7.67 -11.24
CA GLU A 52 12.14 6.78 -12.26
C GLU A 52 12.10 5.32 -11.83
N SER A 53 12.57 5.03 -10.61
CA SER A 53 12.63 3.67 -10.07
C SER A 53 11.25 3.03 -9.95
N LEU A 54 10.28 3.76 -9.37
CA LEU A 54 8.91 3.29 -9.22
C LEU A 54 8.23 3.17 -10.60
N GLY A 55 8.37 4.16 -11.47
CA GLY A 55 7.79 4.18 -12.81
C GLY A 55 8.28 3.01 -13.68
N ASP A 56 9.57 2.69 -13.63
CA ASP A 56 10.14 1.55 -14.34
C ASP A 56 9.63 0.22 -13.82
N TRP A 57 9.51 0.07 -12.48
CA TRP A 57 8.90 -1.11 -11.91
C TRP A 57 7.43 -1.25 -12.34
N LEU A 58 6.64 -0.17 -12.30
CA LEU A 58 5.24 -0.18 -12.72
C LEU A 58 5.06 -0.60 -14.19
N ARG A 59 5.92 -0.10 -15.08
CA ARG A 59 5.92 -0.48 -16.50
C ARG A 59 6.29 -1.95 -16.69
N ARG A 60 7.30 -2.44 -15.96
CA ARG A 60 7.87 -3.78 -16.15
C ARG A 60 7.11 -4.87 -15.39
N ALA A 61 6.45 -4.56 -14.28
CA ALA A 61 5.75 -5.52 -13.45
C ALA A 61 4.31 -5.76 -13.91
N TRP A 62 3.68 -4.78 -14.58
CA TRP A 62 2.31 -4.93 -15.09
C TRP A 62 2.22 -6.03 -16.15
N ARG A 63 1.19 -6.86 -16.07
CA ARG A 63 0.85 -7.89 -17.05
C ARG A 63 -0.53 -7.60 -17.64
N PRO A 64 -0.62 -6.98 -18.83
CA PRO A 64 -1.90 -6.58 -19.42
C PRO A 64 -2.89 -7.72 -19.59
N ALA A 65 -2.43 -8.90 -20.04
CA ALA A 65 -3.29 -10.06 -20.24
C ALA A 65 -3.91 -10.60 -18.94
N ALA A 66 -3.16 -10.52 -17.83
CA ALA A 66 -3.64 -10.95 -16.52
C ALA A 66 -4.34 -9.84 -15.75
N ARG A 67 -4.16 -8.57 -16.14
CA ARG A 67 -4.60 -7.38 -15.40
C ARG A 67 -4.09 -7.38 -13.95
N ARG A 68 -2.83 -7.81 -13.77
CA ARG A 68 -2.16 -7.94 -12.47
C ARG A 68 -0.72 -7.41 -12.55
N TYR A 69 -0.21 -6.97 -11.40
CA TYR A 69 1.23 -6.81 -11.21
C TYR A 69 1.87 -8.14 -10.84
N ALA A 70 2.99 -8.46 -11.47
CA ALA A 70 3.82 -9.59 -11.10
C ALA A 70 4.38 -9.39 -9.69
N GLY A 71 4.13 -10.35 -8.78
CA GLY A 71 4.70 -10.32 -7.43
C GLY A 71 6.23 -10.38 -7.43
N ARG A 72 6.81 -10.91 -8.52
CA ARG A 72 8.25 -10.99 -8.73
C ARG A 72 8.61 -10.60 -10.16
N THR A 73 9.46 -9.58 -10.26
CA THR A 73 9.97 -9.07 -11.54
C THR A 73 11.49 -9.07 -11.50
N ARG A 74 12.13 -9.66 -12.51
CA ARG A 74 13.60 -9.69 -12.60
C ARG A 74 14.11 -8.29 -12.92
N VAL A 75 14.96 -7.72 -12.05
CA VAL A 75 15.49 -6.36 -12.20
C VAL A 75 16.16 -6.14 -13.57
N ARG A 76 16.99 -7.10 -14.02
CA ARG A 76 17.74 -6.97 -15.28
C ARG A 76 16.87 -7.01 -16.53
N THR A 77 15.84 -7.86 -16.55
CA THR A 77 15.08 -8.16 -17.78
C THR A 77 13.66 -7.58 -17.76
N GLY A 78 13.11 -7.25 -16.59
CA GLY A 78 11.70 -6.92 -16.42
C GLY A 78 10.77 -8.13 -16.56
N GLU A 79 11.31 -9.34 -16.72
CA GLU A 79 10.52 -10.55 -16.90
C GLU A 79 9.82 -10.96 -15.60
N HIS A 80 8.65 -11.56 -15.77
CA HIS A 80 7.90 -12.18 -14.68
C HIS A 80 8.63 -13.43 -14.19
N ASP A 81 8.93 -13.50 -12.91
CA ASP A 81 9.35 -14.75 -12.30
C ASP A 81 8.15 -15.55 -11.79
N GLY A 82 7.64 -16.44 -12.64
CA GLY A 82 6.57 -17.38 -12.32
C GLY A 82 7.04 -18.67 -11.65
N GLY A 83 8.31 -18.77 -11.24
CA GLY A 83 8.83 -19.97 -10.56
C GLY A 83 8.12 -20.27 -9.22
N PRO A 84 8.28 -21.49 -8.68
CA PRO A 84 7.76 -21.79 -7.35
C PRO A 84 8.43 -20.88 -6.30
N LYS A 85 7.69 -20.56 -5.23
CA LYS A 85 8.30 -19.89 -4.07
C LYS A 85 9.41 -20.78 -3.52
N THR A 86 10.60 -20.22 -3.30
CA THR A 86 11.72 -20.91 -2.64
C THR A 86 11.73 -20.69 -1.13
N THR A 87 11.01 -19.66 -0.66
CA THR A 87 10.78 -19.41 0.76
C THR A 87 9.33 -19.00 0.98
N LEU A 88 8.81 -19.19 2.20
CA LEU A 88 7.48 -18.73 2.60
C LEU A 88 7.32 -17.21 2.38
N TYR A 89 8.41 -16.46 2.53
CA TYR A 89 8.45 -15.01 2.54
C TYR A 89 8.57 -14.37 1.16
N GLN A 90 8.79 -15.17 0.13
CA GLN A 90 8.89 -14.68 -1.23
C GLN A 90 7.47 -14.33 -1.73
N PRO A 91 7.27 -13.23 -2.49
CA PRO A 91 5.94 -12.89 -3.03
C PRO A 91 5.39 -14.02 -3.88
N GLY A 92 4.07 -14.05 -4.07
CA GLY A 92 3.43 -14.98 -5.00
C GLY A 92 3.79 -14.73 -6.47
N THR A 93 3.15 -15.49 -7.36
CA THR A 93 3.21 -15.20 -8.80
C THR A 93 2.68 -13.79 -9.09
N TRP A 94 1.58 -13.43 -8.45
CA TRP A 94 0.94 -12.12 -8.58
C TRP A 94 1.06 -11.37 -7.27
N SER A 95 1.06 -10.04 -7.36
CA SER A 95 0.87 -9.23 -6.18
C SER A 95 -0.54 -9.42 -5.63
N ASP A 96 -0.65 -9.67 -4.34
CA ASP A 96 -1.91 -9.99 -3.66
C ASP A 96 -2.15 -9.03 -2.46
N PRO A 97 -3.14 -8.11 -2.56
CA PRO A 97 -3.50 -7.20 -1.47
C PRO A 97 -3.94 -7.89 -0.17
N TRP A 98 -4.31 -9.16 -0.25
CA TRP A 98 -4.90 -9.91 0.86
C TRP A 98 -3.93 -10.94 1.47
N ASP A 99 -2.77 -11.18 0.86
CA ASP A 99 -1.73 -12.06 1.40
C ASP A 99 -0.86 -11.31 2.43
N ALA A 100 -1.44 -11.16 3.62
CA ALA A 100 -0.87 -10.41 4.74
C ALA A 100 0.21 -11.17 5.54
N LEU A 101 0.79 -12.24 4.97
CA LEU A 101 1.88 -12.93 5.63
C LEU A 101 3.02 -11.95 5.90
N PHE A 102 3.43 -11.81 7.15
CA PHE A 102 4.59 -11.01 7.50
C PHE A 102 5.82 -11.89 7.76
N PRO A 103 6.90 -11.79 6.97
CA PRO A 103 7.05 -10.96 5.76
C PRO A 103 6.77 -11.72 4.46
N ASN A 104 5.97 -11.19 3.55
CA ASN A 104 5.77 -11.78 2.20
C ASN A 104 6.44 -10.97 1.09
N HIS A 105 7.10 -9.86 1.44
CA HIS A 105 7.83 -8.98 0.53
C HIS A 105 7.02 -8.46 -0.68
N ASP A 106 5.68 -8.46 -0.64
CA ASP A 106 4.83 -8.09 -1.78
C ASP A 106 4.29 -6.64 -1.67
N TYR A 107 3.86 -6.23 -0.47
CA TYR A 107 3.44 -4.86 -0.09
C TYR A 107 2.69 -4.03 -1.17
N PRO A 108 1.62 -4.58 -1.79
CA PRO A 108 0.93 -3.93 -2.91
C PRO A 108 0.20 -2.64 -2.52
N LEU A 109 -0.38 -2.56 -1.32
CA LEU A 109 -1.15 -1.39 -0.90
C LEU A 109 -0.24 -0.20 -0.60
N GLN A 110 0.93 -0.47 0.00
CA GLN A 110 2.01 0.51 0.16
C GLN A 110 2.49 0.99 -1.22
N THR A 111 2.58 0.09 -2.20
CA THR A 111 2.90 0.46 -3.59
C THR A 111 1.86 1.40 -4.16
N ALA A 112 0.58 1.10 -3.97
CA ALA A 112 -0.53 1.87 -4.49
C ALA A 112 -0.56 3.29 -3.90
N GLU A 113 -0.36 3.43 -2.59
CA GLU A 113 -0.23 4.73 -1.93
C GLU A 113 1.00 5.51 -2.43
N ALA A 114 2.15 4.85 -2.58
CA ALA A 114 3.36 5.48 -3.12
C ALA A 114 3.15 5.98 -4.57
N CYS A 115 2.35 5.27 -5.38
CA CYS A 115 1.96 5.74 -6.71
C CYS A 115 1.15 7.05 -6.62
N LEU A 116 0.21 7.13 -5.68
CA LEU A 116 -0.61 8.33 -5.50
C LEU A 116 0.22 9.52 -5.02
N ASP A 117 1.17 9.28 -4.11
CA ASP A 117 2.10 10.32 -3.65
C ASP A 117 3.04 10.77 -4.78
N ALA A 118 3.54 9.85 -5.60
CA ALA A 118 4.34 10.17 -6.77
C ALA A 118 3.54 10.97 -7.81
N TRP A 119 2.26 10.64 -8.02
CA TRP A 119 1.36 11.43 -8.86
C TRP A 119 1.21 12.86 -8.33
N ASN A 120 0.96 13.04 -7.04
CA ASN A 120 0.82 14.36 -6.44
C ASN A 120 2.08 15.22 -6.58
N LEU A 121 3.26 14.60 -6.49
CA LEU A 121 4.54 15.28 -6.60
C LEU A 121 4.93 15.59 -8.06
N ARG A 122 4.70 14.65 -8.99
CA ARG A 122 5.33 14.69 -10.32
C ARG A 122 4.36 14.83 -11.48
N ARG A 123 3.08 14.49 -11.29
CA ARG A 123 2.02 14.53 -12.32
C ARG A 123 2.34 13.72 -13.59
N GLU A 124 3.16 12.67 -13.47
CA GLU A 124 3.43 11.78 -14.60
C GLU A 124 2.30 10.76 -14.81
N PRO A 125 1.83 10.54 -16.05
CA PRO A 125 0.69 9.67 -16.34
C PRO A 125 0.81 8.23 -15.81
N VAL A 126 2.03 7.69 -15.76
CA VAL A 126 2.30 6.32 -15.26
C VAL A 126 1.79 6.10 -13.84
N PHE A 127 1.81 7.13 -12.99
CA PHE A 127 1.38 7.02 -11.60
C PHE A 127 -0.13 7.07 -11.44
N ALA A 128 -0.82 7.93 -12.21
CA ALA A 128 -2.28 7.93 -12.26
C ALA A 128 -2.80 6.61 -12.82
N GLU A 129 -2.21 6.12 -13.91
CA GLU A 129 -2.54 4.82 -14.50
C GLU A 129 -2.31 3.68 -13.51
N ALA A 130 -1.21 3.73 -12.74
CA ALA A 130 -0.92 2.74 -11.71
C ALA A 130 -1.98 2.73 -10.60
N CYS A 131 -2.45 3.90 -10.15
CA CYS A 131 -3.52 3.99 -9.17
C CYS A 131 -4.80 3.31 -9.68
N GLU A 132 -5.16 3.53 -10.94
CA GLU A 132 -6.32 2.88 -11.56
C GLU A 132 -6.16 1.37 -11.66
N ARG A 133 -4.97 0.89 -12.04
CA ARG A 133 -4.65 -0.54 -12.09
C ARG A 133 -4.75 -1.18 -10.71
N TRP A 134 -4.25 -0.54 -9.66
CA TRP A 134 -4.37 -1.06 -8.30
C TRP A 134 -5.84 -1.10 -7.81
N ALA A 135 -6.62 -0.06 -8.13
CA ALA A 135 -8.05 -0.08 -7.85
C ALA A 135 -8.79 -1.20 -8.59
N ALA A 136 -8.42 -1.46 -9.85
CA ALA A 136 -8.95 -2.58 -10.63
C ALA A 136 -8.55 -3.95 -10.04
N VAL A 137 -7.30 -4.11 -9.59
CA VAL A 137 -6.86 -5.32 -8.88
C VAL A 137 -7.67 -5.54 -7.61
N LEU A 138 -7.92 -4.50 -6.83
CA LEU A 138 -8.79 -4.58 -5.65
C LEU A 138 -10.21 -5.03 -6.05
N ALA A 139 -10.82 -4.42 -7.06
CA ALA A 139 -12.17 -4.78 -7.52
C ALA A 139 -12.26 -6.24 -7.99
N GLU A 140 -11.22 -6.75 -8.65
CA GLU A 140 -11.16 -8.13 -9.16
C GLU A 140 -10.81 -9.16 -8.08
N THR A 141 -10.36 -8.73 -6.90
CA THR A 141 -9.94 -9.62 -5.80
C THR A 141 -10.80 -9.46 -4.54
N THR A 142 -11.77 -8.55 -4.57
CA THR A 142 -12.89 -8.48 -3.62
C THR A 142 -14.03 -9.41 -4.07
N PRO A 143 -14.68 -10.17 -3.17
CA PRO A 143 -14.51 -10.16 -1.72
C PRO A 143 -13.15 -10.69 -1.27
N ALA A 144 -12.55 -10.03 -0.27
CA ALA A 144 -11.19 -10.24 0.18
C ALA A 144 -10.93 -11.70 0.55
N ALA A 145 -9.77 -12.21 0.12
CA ALA A 145 -9.35 -13.61 0.30
C ALA A 145 -10.43 -14.65 -0.11
N ASN A 146 -11.15 -14.35 -1.20
CA ASN A 146 -12.27 -15.14 -1.72
C ASN A 146 -13.45 -15.25 -0.72
N GLY A 147 -13.78 -14.13 -0.06
CA GLY A 147 -14.87 -14.04 0.91
C GLY A 147 -14.56 -14.57 2.30
N ARG A 148 -13.33 -15.04 2.55
CA ARG A 148 -12.88 -15.38 3.91
C ARG A 148 -12.58 -14.14 4.75
N GLY A 149 -12.40 -12.99 4.10
CA GLY A 149 -11.97 -11.76 4.71
C GLY A 149 -10.45 -11.65 4.86
N ALA A 150 -9.97 -10.45 5.15
CA ALA A 150 -8.55 -10.14 5.33
C ALA A 150 -8.28 -9.51 6.70
N TYR A 151 -7.00 -9.28 6.98
CA TYR A 151 -6.57 -8.52 8.14
C TYR A 151 -7.04 -7.06 8.06
N ALA A 152 -7.23 -6.45 9.23
CA ALA A 152 -7.59 -5.07 9.38
C ALA A 152 -6.60 -4.13 8.70
N GLU A 153 -5.30 -4.42 8.74
CA GLU A 153 -4.29 -3.63 8.00
C GLU A 153 -4.60 -3.57 6.50
N SER A 154 -4.83 -4.73 5.87
CA SER A 154 -5.12 -4.81 4.44
C SER A 154 -6.38 -4.04 4.07
N TYR A 155 -7.46 -4.19 4.86
CA TYR A 155 -8.67 -3.41 4.63
C TYR A 155 -8.43 -1.91 4.81
N GLY A 156 -7.82 -1.50 5.92
CA GLY A 156 -7.57 -0.09 6.23
C GLY A 156 -6.75 0.60 5.15
N ARG A 157 -5.64 0.00 4.73
CA ARG A 157 -4.79 0.54 3.66
C ARG A 157 -5.50 0.59 2.31
N ALA A 158 -6.28 -0.43 1.96
CA ALA A 158 -7.04 -0.43 0.70
C ALA A 158 -8.13 0.64 0.67
N ILE A 159 -8.88 0.80 1.78
CA ILE A 159 -9.89 1.86 1.94
C ILE A 159 -9.24 3.24 1.86
N HIS A 160 -8.15 3.45 2.60
CA HIS A 160 -7.39 4.70 2.61
C HIS A 160 -6.88 5.06 1.21
N PHE A 161 -6.23 4.12 0.52
CA PHE A 161 -5.78 4.30 -0.85
C PHE A 161 -6.94 4.67 -1.80
N LEU A 162 -8.02 3.91 -1.82
CA LEU A 162 -9.15 4.14 -2.73
C LEU A 162 -9.82 5.50 -2.47
N ARG A 163 -9.99 5.87 -1.20
CA ARG A 163 -10.55 7.17 -0.80
C ARG A 163 -9.67 8.32 -1.28
N ARG A 164 -8.36 8.26 -0.99
CA ARG A 164 -7.40 9.29 -1.43
C ARG A 164 -7.31 9.37 -2.95
N ALA A 165 -7.19 8.23 -3.63
CA ALA A 165 -7.13 8.18 -5.09
C ALA A 165 -8.42 8.72 -5.72
N GLY A 166 -9.59 8.38 -5.18
CA GLY A 166 -10.89 8.88 -5.64
C GLY A 166 -11.01 10.40 -5.54
N ALA A 167 -10.52 10.98 -4.44
CA ALA A 167 -10.50 12.44 -4.27
C ALA A 167 -9.45 13.12 -5.17
N THR A 168 -8.21 12.63 -5.16
CA THR A 168 -7.09 13.24 -5.89
C THR A 168 -7.21 13.11 -7.42
N LEU A 169 -7.79 12.03 -7.92
CA LEU A 169 -7.98 11.77 -9.35
C LEU A 169 -9.38 12.14 -9.84
N GLU A 170 -10.23 12.69 -8.97
CA GLU A 170 -11.63 13.05 -9.27
C GLU A 170 -12.44 11.87 -9.82
N LYS A 171 -12.33 10.71 -9.15
CA LYS A 171 -13.01 9.45 -9.53
C LYS A 171 -14.02 8.99 -8.48
N PRO A 172 -15.30 9.40 -8.57
CA PRO A 172 -16.35 9.01 -7.62
C PRO A 172 -16.54 7.49 -7.48
N ALA A 173 -16.26 6.74 -8.54
CA ALA A 173 -16.31 5.27 -8.51
C ALA A 173 -15.35 4.67 -7.48
N LEU A 174 -14.17 5.26 -7.27
CA LEU A 174 -13.20 4.80 -6.27
C LEU A 174 -13.67 5.07 -4.84
N LEU A 175 -14.38 6.19 -4.62
CA LEU A 175 -15.02 6.49 -3.33
C LEU A 175 -16.13 5.47 -3.02
N THR A 176 -16.91 5.09 -4.03
CA THR A 176 -17.93 4.04 -3.93
C THR A 176 -17.29 2.69 -3.60
N GLN A 177 -16.17 2.37 -4.24
CA GLN A 177 -15.40 1.15 -3.96
C GLN A 177 -14.83 1.14 -2.53
N ALA A 178 -14.31 2.28 -2.05
CA ALA A 178 -13.83 2.41 -0.67
C ALA A 178 -14.95 2.15 0.35
N ARG A 179 -16.16 2.68 0.10
CA ARG A 179 -17.34 2.44 0.93
C ARG A 179 -17.72 0.96 0.95
N ALA A 180 -17.82 0.33 -0.22
CA ALA A 180 -18.17 -1.09 -0.31
C ALA A 180 -17.16 -1.98 0.44
N LEU A 181 -15.87 -1.63 0.38
CA LEU A 181 -14.82 -2.37 1.09
C LEU A 181 -14.88 -2.14 2.61
N ALA A 182 -15.26 -0.94 3.06
CA ALA A 182 -15.52 -0.67 4.47
C ALA A 182 -16.70 -1.49 4.98
N ASP A 183 -17.78 -1.60 4.20
CA ASP A 183 -18.95 -2.41 4.54
C ASP A 183 -18.57 -3.90 4.66
N GLU A 184 -17.76 -4.42 3.72
CA GLU A 184 -17.22 -5.78 3.79
C GLU A 184 -16.35 -5.99 5.04
N ALA A 185 -15.42 -5.05 5.32
CA ALA A 185 -14.55 -5.12 6.48
C ALA A 185 -15.35 -5.20 7.79
N LEU A 186 -16.39 -4.37 7.93
CA LEU A 186 -17.26 -4.38 9.10
C LEU A 186 -18.09 -5.67 9.18
N ALA A 187 -18.65 -6.16 8.07
CA ALA A 187 -19.40 -7.41 8.05
C ALA A 187 -18.53 -8.61 8.52
N VAL A 188 -17.26 -8.61 8.11
CA VAL A 188 -16.32 -9.68 8.43
C VAL A 188 -15.74 -9.54 9.84
N LEU A 189 -15.37 -8.33 10.27
CA LEU A 189 -14.54 -8.12 11.46
C LEU A 189 -15.31 -7.62 12.69
N ALA A 190 -16.51 -7.05 12.53
CA ALA A 190 -17.26 -6.53 13.67
C ALA A 190 -17.93 -7.67 14.46
N ARG A 191 -17.82 -7.62 15.79
CA ARG A 191 -18.37 -8.60 16.75
C ARG A 191 -18.78 -7.89 18.04
N ASP A 192 -20.07 -7.90 18.39
CA ASP A 192 -20.59 -7.39 19.67
C ASP A 192 -20.06 -6.00 20.08
N GLY A 193 -20.08 -5.04 19.14
CA GLY A 193 -19.58 -3.68 19.36
C GLY A 193 -18.06 -3.55 19.41
N ARG A 194 -17.33 -4.62 19.08
CA ARG A 194 -15.87 -4.67 18.96
C ARG A 194 -15.47 -4.94 17.51
N LEU A 195 -14.20 -4.72 17.20
CA LEU A 195 -13.63 -4.94 15.88
C LEU A 195 -12.41 -5.86 16.00
N ALA A 196 -12.46 -7.02 15.35
CA ALA A 196 -11.35 -7.96 15.33
C ALA A 196 -10.26 -7.53 14.33
N SER A 197 -9.01 -7.92 14.58
CA SER A 197 -7.89 -7.67 13.66
C SER A 197 -7.96 -8.55 12.42
N HIS A 198 -8.63 -9.71 12.49
CA HIS A 198 -8.82 -10.65 11.40
C HIS A 198 -9.96 -11.65 11.67
N PRO A 199 -10.45 -12.40 10.67
CA PRO A 199 -11.61 -13.29 10.85
C PRO A 199 -11.30 -14.68 11.41
N TRP A 200 -10.03 -15.10 11.44
CA TRP A 200 -9.66 -16.50 11.71
C TRP A 200 -9.61 -16.90 13.18
N GLU A 201 -9.74 -15.97 14.12
CA GLU A 201 -9.79 -16.27 15.55
C GLU A 201 -10.90 -15.47 16.23
N SER A 202 -11.37 -15.97 17.39
CA SER A 202 -12.42 -15.31 18.19
C SER A 202 -11.88 -14.20 19.09
N ARG A 203 -10.56 -14.01 19.13
CA ARG A 203 -9.91 -13.00 19.97
C ARG A 203 -10.05 -11.63 19.32
N VAL A 204 -10.29 -10.61 20.14
CA VAL A 204 -10.33 -9.21 19.73
C VAL A 204 -9.12 -8.54 20.35
N GLU A 205 -8.12 -8.24 19.53
CA GLU A 205 -6.85 -7.66 19.94
C GLU A 205 -6.53 -6.46 19.05
N ALA A 206 -5.85 -5.45 19.61
CA ALA A 206 -5.41 -4.26 18.87
C ALA A 206 -4.07 -4.51 18.15
N VAL A 207 -4.02 -5.57 17.34
CA VAL A 207 -2.85 -6.02 16.57
C VAL A 207 -3.15 -5.98 15.07
N ASP A 208 -2.18 -6.35 14.24
CA ASP A 208 -2.30 -6.52 12.78
C ASP A 208 -2.97 -5.35 12.05
N GLY A 209 -2.51 -4.14 12.42
CA GLY A 209 -2.91 -2.89 11.78
C GLY A 209 -4.36 -2.49 12.04
N MET A 210 -4.94 -2.86 13.19
CA MET A 210 -6.26 -2.37 13.58
C MET A 210 -6.39 -0.82 13.52
N GLY A 211 -5.31 -0.11 13.89
CA GLY A 211 -5.25 1.35 13.77
C GLY A 211 -5.48 1.86 12.34
N TRP A 212 -4.96 1.15 11.33
CA TRP A 212 -5.16 1.51 9.92
C TRP A 212 -6.62 1.48 9.52
N LEU A 213 -7.34 0.43 9.92
CA LEU A 213 -8.76 0.31 9.60
C LEU A 213 -9.57 1.40 10.31
N ILE A 214 -9.33 1.63 11.60
CA ILE A 214 -10.04 2.67 12.36
C ILE A 214 -9.80 4.05 11.74
N LEU A 215 -8.55 4.40 11.44
CA LEU A 215 -8.22 5.69 10.83
C LEU A 215 -8.84 5.82 9.44
N ALA A 216 -8.84 4.76 8.61
CA ALA A 216 -9.48 4.77 7.31
C ALA A 216 -11.00 4.99 7.39
N LEU A 217 -11.67 4.34 8.34
CA LEU A 217 -13.10 4.53 8.60
C LEU A 217 -13.40 5.96 9.08
N LEU A 218 -12.59 6.49 10.00
CA LEU A 218 -12.71 7.87 10.48
C LEU A 218 -12.49 8.88 9.34
N ALA A 219 -11.49 8.64 8.47
CA ALA A 219 -11.19 9.50 7.33
C ALA A 219 -12.32 9.52 6.31
N MET A 220 -12.97 8.37 6.13
CA MET A 220 -14.11 8.21 5.24
C MET A 220 -15.37 8.91 5.78
N GLU A 221 -15.66 8.80 7.08
CA GLU A 221 -16.84 9.43 7.70
C GLU A 221 -16.67 10.95 7.88
N SER A 222 -15.50 11.40 8.32
CA SER A 222 -15.24 12.82 8.53
C SER A 222 -14.98 13.59 7.24
N GLY A 223 -14.62 12.87 6.15
CA GLY A 223 -14.15 13.48 4.93
C GLY A 223 -12.78 14.16 5.06
N GLN A 224 -12.06 13.99 6.17
CA GLN A 224 -10.75 14.60 6.44
C GLN A 224 -9.72 13.53 6.78
N GLU A 225 -8.45 13.77 6.45
CA GLU A 225 -7.39 12.89 6.96
C GLU A 225 -7.21 13.14 8.48
N PRO A 226 -7.25 12.11 9.33
CA PRO A 226 -6.96 12.23 10.75
C PRO A 226 -5.53 12.73 10.96
N ASP A 227 -5.35 13.63 11.93
CA ASP A 227 -4.02 14.05 12.37
C ASP A 227 -3.33 12.90 13.12
N ALA A 228 -2.35 12.29 12.46
CA ALA A 228 -1.54 11.22 13.03
C ALA A 228 -0.29 11.74 13.78
N GLY A 229 -0.25 13.04 14.13
CA GLY A 229 0.82 13.61 14.95
C GLY A 229 2.20 13.58 14.29
N GLY A 230 2.23 13.69 12.96
CA GLY A 230 3.47 13.62 12.17
C GLY A 230 3.93 12.21 11.80
N MET A 231 3.20 11.16 12.19
CA MET A 231 3.38 9.83 11.61
C MET A 231 2.63 9.76 10.28
N PHE A 232 3.31 9.33 9.23
CA PHE A 232 2.66 9.00 7.97
C PHE A 232 1.87 7.71 8.19
N TRP A 233 0.58 7.76 7.95
CA TRP A 233 -0.24 6.58 7.75
C TRP A 233 -0.78 6.67 6.32
#